data_AF-A0A8J8ACZ0-F1
#
_entry.id   AF-A0A8J8ACZ0-F1
#
_cell.length_a   1.000
_cell.length_b   1.000
_cell.length_c   1.000
_cell.angle_alpha   90.00
_cell.angle_beta   90.00
_cell.angle_gamma   90.00
#
_symmetry.space_group_name_H-M   'P 1'
#
loop_
_entity.id
_entity.type
_entity.pdbx_description
1 polymer ?
#
loop_
_entity_poly.entity_id
_entity_poly.type
_entity_poly.pdbx_seq_one_letter_code
_entity_poly.pdbx_strand_id
1 'polypeptide(L)'
;MKVKKIAALAVGAAMVGATIGLASAQPTVPEIPKDFFVKDGQPNVKIVVGSQGAALDVSSAADIAVALGTMLYTTEDVKVKDASVVVKKDTAYDPDDIPVFDNTYTGEYRDGDNLQDQAYWWNGSFDADGNPIFSETLDNSAWANGIFDQGWDVLVPSAIEWKDGNNNNYWQDPNGEWHSATDVMLHYNVHIGKVTLKQLNDDPTEYTDIDDFSDFTLIVDNVVANVTFSINAYEKTLWDPVLGATGTTYTVSDLTPSYYSLYESNVISGVEEGDTIDLFGKTVKVLDIGSDYIEYGNDWGETYIDAGTTKTFGDYSIKVLDIDVNQEKALLEVSGPAGSEKITLNTDDNPTETLFNGGIRVTLKDTFIGIGGTTSVKVEVQTDISYIEDGDEFIPGWIAHLGISGGKLNWFALENKEELEGKEVKLFDTYVMDYQADIMKKKNPSDDKTYAAMEAWVVIDPLKPKYTTETLSAGDTLEGWTIDEITATADPAQAAVVSKITTPITVLDTEVMEQGLDKVDSNLILIGGPVVNSVTAALAEKLEVPSDYDGWKEEYGTGADSGVVKYIAECGDINGYGVVLVAGTDREGTAAAAKALMEYLAGLS
;
A
#
# COMPACT_ATOMS: atom_id res chain seq x y z
N MET A 1 -7.40 -8.68 10.49
CA MET A 1 -7.15 -7.23 10.69
C MET A 1 -5.65 -6.97 10.84
N LYS A 2 -5.05 -5.99 10.15
CA LYS A 2 -3.64 -5.58 10.32
C LYS A 2 -3.57 -4.07 10.57
N VAL A 3 -3.37 -3.67 11.83
CA VAL A 3 -3.23 -2.25 12.21
C VAL A 3 -1.86 -1.74 11.73
N LYS A 4 -1.84 -0.91 10.69
CA LYS A 4 -0.65 -0.12 10.34
C LYS A 4 -0.50 1.00 11.39
N LYS A 5 0.70 1.16 11.96
CA LYS A 5 1.00 2.26 12.88
C LYS A 5 0.85 3.59 12.15
N ILE A 6 -0.13 4.41 12.55
CA ILE A 6 -0.27 5.78 12.05
C ILE A 6 0.81 6.63 12.72
N ALA A 7 1.71 7.21 11.93
CA ALA A 7 2.68 8.16 12.43
C ALA A 7 1.95 9.48 12.77
N ALA A 8 1.76 9.75 14.06
CA ALA A 8 1.21 11.02 14.50
C ALA A 8 2.14 12.17 14.05
N LEU A 9 1.58 13.17 13.37
CA LEU A 9 2.36 14.26 12.79
C LEU A 9 2.77 15.26 13.88
N ALA A 10 3.80 14.92 14.66
CA ALA A 10 4.33 15.74 15.74
C ALA A 10 5.05 16.99 15.19
N VAL A 11 4.28 18.07 14.98
CA VAL A 11 4.81 19.34 14.46
C VAL A 11 5.68 20.04 15.52
N GLY A 12 6.99 19.79 15.49
CA GLY A 12 7.99 20.70 16.02
C GLY A 12 8.60 20.39 17.40
N ALA A 13 8.78 19.12 17.77
CA ALA A 13 9.58 18.74 18.94
C ALA A 13 10.90 18.08 18.53
N ALA A 14 12.04 18.57 19.05
CA ALA A 14 13.37 17.99 18.81
C ALA A 14 13.77 17.03 19.93
N MET A 15 14.21 15.82 19.59
CA MET A 15 14.77 14.89 20.58
C MET A 15 16.23 15.25 20.87
N VAL A 16 16.53 15.63 22.10
CA VAL A 16 17.90 15.91 22.59
C VAL A 16 18.38 14.72 23.41
N GLY A 17 19.57 14.19 23.10
CA GLY A 17 20.12 13.03 23.79
C GLY A 17 21.50 12.63 23.27
N ALA A 18 22.56 13.28 23.77
CA ALA A 18 23.94 12.93 23.48
C ALA A 18 24.85 13.25 24.66
N THR A 19 25.07 12.27 25.55
CA THR A 19 26.01 12.39 26.67
C THR A 19 27.46 12.43 26.19
N ILE A 20 28.14 13.56 26.34
CA ILE A 20 29.56 13.72 26.03
C ILE A 20 30.38 13.56 27.32
N GLY A 21 31.09 12.43 27.44
CA GLY A 21 32.05 12.20 28.53
C GLY A 21 33.49 12.47 28.07
N LEU A 22 34.10 13.57 28.51
CA LEU A 22 35.52 13.88 28.28
C LEU A 22 36.21 14.29 29.57
N ALA A 23 36.88 13.32 30.22
CA ALA A 23 37.72 13.58 31.37
C ALA A 23 38.90 14.48 30.99
N SER A 24 38.86 15.74 31.42
CA SER A 24 39.94 16.71 31.32
C SER A 24 40.17 17.36 32.70
N ALA A 25 41.38 17.84 32.95
CA ALA A 25 41.75 18.46 34.22
C ALA A 25 41.17 19.90 34.31
N GLN A 26 39.86 19.99 34.48
CA GLN A 26 39.15 21.26 34.62
C GLN A 26 38.98 21.65 36.10
N PRO A 27 38.72 22.95 36.38
CA PRO A 27 38.26 23.41 37.68
C PRO A 27 37.10 22.56 38.23
N THR A 28 37.20 22.14 39.50
CA THR A 28 36.14 21.35 40.14
C THR A 28 34.92 22.23 40.40
N VAL A 29 33.79 21.91 39.76
CA VAL A 29 32.50 22.56 40.03
C VAL A 29 31.87 21.95 41.28
N PRO A 30 31.45 22.75 42.29
CA PRO A 30 30.69 22.26 43.43
C PRO A 30 29.27 21.83 43.00
N GLU A 31 28.62 20.97 43.79
CA GLU A 31 27.25 20.52 43.49
C GLU A 31 26.25 21.67 43.66
N ILE A 32 25.57 22.05 42.56
CA ILE A 32 24.63 23.17 42.47
C ILE A 32 23.29 22.62 41.93
N PRO A 33 22.17 22.68 42.68
CA PRO A 33 20.90 22.08 42.25
C PRO A 33 20.35 22.64 40.93
N LYS A 34 19.62 21.82 40.14
CA LYS A 34 18.97 22.26 38.88
C LYS A 34 18.08 23.50 39.09
N ASP A 35 17.32 23.52 40.19
CA ASP A 35 16.48 24.64 40.65
C ASP A 35 17.22 25.96 40.86
N PHE A 36 18.55 25.96 41.09
CA PHE A 36 19.34 27.20 41.14
C PHE A 36 19.33 27.91 39.78
N PHE A 37 19.44 27.13 38.70
CA PHE A 37 19.58 27.60 37.33
C PHE A 37 18.24 27.76 36.62
N VAL A 38 17.38 26.74 36.72
CA VAL A 38 16.10 26.64 36.00
C VAL A 38 15.06 26.06 36.94
N LYS A 39 13.92 26.75 37.05
CA LYS A 39 12.79 26.35 37.89
C LYS A 39 11.50 26.45 37.09
N ASP A 40 10.64 25.44 37.21
CA ASP A 40 9.35 25.36 36.48
C ASP A 40 9.50 25.59 34.95
N GLY A 41 10.63 25.12 34.38
CA GLY A 41 10.99 25.29 32.97
C GLY A 41 11.43 26.72 32.58
N GLN A 42 11.65 27.62 33.53
CA GLN A 42 12.04 29.03 33.33
C GLN A 42 13.39 29.35 33.98
N PRO A 43 14.15 30.36 33.51
CA PRO A 43 15.40 30.77 34.15
C PRO A 43 15.18 31.29 35.58
N ASN A 44 15.96 30.78 36.54
CA ASN A 44 15.96 31.22 37.95
C ASN A 44 17.24 31.98 38.34
N VAL A 45 18.07 32.33 37.35
CA VAL A 45 19.43 32.87 37.51
C VAL A 45 19.70 34.00 36.52
N LYS A 46 20.53 34.98 36.94
CA LYS A 46 21.11 36.03 36.08
C LYS A 46 22.62 35.89 36.02
N ILE A 47 23.19 35.98 34.82
CA ILE A 47 24.62 35.98 34.55
C ILE A 47 25.12 37.42 34.60
N VAL A 48 25.99 37.75 35.54
CA VAL A 48 26.51 39.10 35.78
C VAL A 48 27.94 39.19 35.28
N VAL A 49 28.17 39.97 34.22
CA VAL A 49 29.48 40.14 33.59
C VAL A 49 30.11 41.46 34.02
N GLY A 50 31.41 41.45 34.33
CA GLY A 50 32.15 42.67 34.60
C GLY A 50 32.16 43.63 33.42
N SER A 51 31.74 44.88 33.61
CA SER A 51 31.78 45.95 32.60
C SER A 51 33.20 46.37 32.22
N GLN A 52 34.20 46.02 33.03
CA GLN A 52 35.64 46.12 32.72
C GLN A 52 36.25 44.76 32.35
N GLY A 53 35.42 43.73 32.16
CA GLY A 53 35.84 42.37 31.78
C GLY A 53 36.45 42.30 30.38
N ALA A 54 37.21 41.23 30.14
CA ALA A 54 37.71 40.92 28.82
C ALA A 54 36.58 40.47 27.89
N ALA A 55 36.75 40.66 26.58
CA ALA A 55 35.81 40.13 25.59
C ALA A 55 35.62 38.59 25.67
N LEU A 56 36.56 37.88 26.28
CA LEU A 56 36.46 36.44 26.53
C LEU A 56 35.48 36.11 27.68
N ASP A 57 35.38 36.97 28.70
CA ASP A 57 34.44 36.85 29.82
C ASP A 57 33.00 37.03 29.31
N VAL A 58 32.81 37.96 28.36
CA VAL A 58 31.53 38.18 27.65
C VAL A 58 31.17 36.97 26.77
N SER A 59 32.15 36.32 26.11
CA SER A 59 31.90 35.06 25.38
C SER A 59 31.44 33.97 26.34
N SER A 60 32.19 33.75 27.43
CA SER A 60 31.84 32.77 28.47
C SER A 60 30.43 32.97 29.02
N ALA A 61 30.00 34.23 29.19
CA ALA A 61 28.63 34.56 29.58
C ALA A 61 27.57 34.17 28.54
N ALA A 62 27.85 34.35 27.25
CA ALA A 62 26.97 33.95 26.16
C ALA A 62 26.90 32.42 26.04
N ASP A 63 28.03 31.73 26.17
CA ASP A 63 28.12 30.27 26.06
C ASP A 63 27.36 29.59 27.23
N ILE A 64 27.50 30.09 28.47
CA ILE A 64 26.70 29.66 29.62
C ILE A 64 25.20 29.96 29.43
N ALA A 65 24.86 31.13 28.86
CA ALA A 65 23.46 31.48 28.57
C ALA A 65 22.82 30.51 27.55
N VAL A 66 23.58 30.06 26.54
CA VAL A 66 23.14 29.04 25.58
C VAL A 66 22.96 27.68 26.26
N ALA A 67 23.89 27.26 27.13
CA ALA A 67 23.76 26.01 27.88
C ALA A 67 22.47 25.99 28.72
N LEU A 68 22.21 27.05 29.49
CA LEU A 68 20.96 27.23 30.26
C LEU A 68 19.71 27.19 29.38
N GLY A 69 19.77 27.78 28.18
CA GLY A 69 18.68 27.79 27.21
C GLY A 69 18.20 26.40 26.78
N THR A 70 19.08 25.39 26.80
CA THR A 70 18.71 24.00 26.46
C THR A 70 17.81 23.32 27.50
N MET A 71 17.79 23.84 28.73
CA MET A 71 17.08 23.25 29.88
C MET A 71 15.65 23.82 30.06
N LEU A 72 15.23 24.74 29.19
CA LEU A 72 13.99 25.52 29.31
C LEU A 72 12.82 24.83 28.60
N TYR A 73 12.33 23.73 29.16
CA TYR A 73 11.17 23.00 28.64
C TYR A 73 10.22 22.50 29.74
N THR A 74 9.02 22.14 29.32
CA THR A 74 7.97 21.45 30.08
C THR A 74 7.50 20.23 29.27
N THR A 75 6.61 19.38 29.80
CA THR A 75 6.06 18.22 29.05
C THR A 75 4.53 18.22 29.02
N GLU A 76 3.95 17.84 27.88
CA GLU A 76 2.51 17.71 27.66
C GLU A 76 2.13 16.35 27.04
N ASP A 77 0.91 15.88 27.32
CA ASP A 77 0.37 14.61 26.80
C ASP A 77 -0.07 14.72 25.33
N VAL A 78 0.39 13.77 24.50
CA VAL A 78 0.08 13.71 23.06
C VAL A 78 -1.30 13.11 22.84
N LYS A 79 -2.23 13.91 22.31
CA LYS A 79 -3.60 13.48 21.99
C LYS A 79 -3.75 13.15 20.52
N VAL A 80 -4.12 11.90 20.22
CA VAL A 80 -4.58 11.51 18.87
C VAL A 80 -5.91 12.20 18.58
N LYS A 81 -6.08 12.66 17.34
CA LYS A 81 -7.33 13.15 16.78
C LYS A 81 -7.60 12.44 15.45
N ASP A 82 -8.85 12.49 15.01
CA ASP A 82 -9.25 12.13 13.64
C ASP A 82 -8.77 10.72 13.23
N ALA A 83 -8.91 9.77 14.17
CA ALA A 83 -8.55 8.38 13.97
C ALA A 83 -9.52 7.69 12.99
N SER A 84 -8.96 6.98 12.03
CA SER A 84 -9.69 6.17 11.04
C SER A 84 -9.07 4.79 10.92
N VAL A 85 -9.87 3.79 10.53
CA VAL A 85 -9.42 2.42 10.26
C VAL A 85 -9.62 2.09 8.79
N VAL A 86 -8.66 1.36 8.19
CA VAL A 86 -8.83 0.80 6.84
C VAL A 86 -9.24 -0.65 6.99
N VAL A 87 -10.49 -0.95 6.65
CA VAL A 87 -11.01 -2.32 6.60
C VAL A 87 -10.70 -2.95 5.25
N LYS A 88 -10.76 -4.28 5.19
CA LYS A 88 -10.61 -5.07 3.97
C LYS A 88 -11.68 -6.14 3.95
N LYS A 89 -12.40 -6.25 2.83
CA LYS A 89 -13.31 -7.34 2.52
C LYS A 89 -12.77 -8.08 1.31
N ASP A 90 -12.86 -9.41 1.32
CA ASP A 90 -12.58 -10.19 0.11
C ASP A 90 -13.76 -10.08 -0.85
N THR A 91 -13.44 -9.92 -2.12
CA THR A 91 -14.40 -9.70 -3.22
C THR A 91 -13.93 -10.45 -4.48
N ALA A 92 -13.22 -11.56 -4.30
CA ALA A 92 -13.12 -12.58 -5.33
C ALA A 92 -14.49 -13.20 -5.56
N TYR A 93 -14.73 -13.75 -6.76
CA TYR A 93 -15.88 -14.61 -6.99
C TYR A 93 -15.56 -16.01 -6.50
N ASP A 94 -16.53 -16.64 -5.88
CA ASP A 94 -16.44 -17.90 -5.17
C ASP A 94 -17.50 -18.83 -5.82
N PRO A 95 -17.10 -19.75 -6.70
CA PRO A 95 -17.99 -20.70 -7.37
C PRO A 95 -18.75 -21.65 -6.42
N ASP A 96 -19.79 -22.31 -6.93
CA ASP A 96 -20.38 -23.47 -6.26
C ASP A 96 -19.46 -24.71 -6.45
N ASP A 97 -19.06 -25.33 -5.35
CA ASP A 97 -18.25 -26.56 -5.31
C ASP A 97 -18.99 -27.78 -5.88
N ILE A 98 -18.26 -28.77 -6.41
CA ILE A 98 -18.85 -30.04 -6.85
C ILE A 98 -18.96 -30.98 -5.63
N PRO A 99 -20.17 -31.28 -5.11
CA PRO A 99 -20.29 -32.20 -3.97
C PRO A 99 -19.94 -33.63 -4.37
N VAL A 100 -19.30 -34.35 -3.45
CA VAL A 100 -18.92 -35.77 -3.58
C VAL A 100 -19.70 -36.63 -2.58
N PHE A 101 -19.79 -36.17 -1.33
CA PHE A 101 -20.38 -36.94 -0.24
C PHE A 101 -21.01 -36.03 0.83
N ASP A 102 -22.14 -36.45 1.37
CA ASP A 102 -22.71 -35.89 2.60
C ASP A 102 -23.53 -37.00 3.28
N ASN A 103 -23.12 -37.40 4.50
CA ASN A 103 -23.92 -38.27 5.37
C ASN A 103 -24.37 -37.63 6.69
N THR A 104 -24.24 -36.30 6.83
CA THR A 104 -24.94 -35.53 7.87
C THR A 104 -26.29 -35.01 7.39
N TYR A 105 -26.53 -34.97 6.07
CA TYR A 105 -27.78 -34.58 5.44
C TYR A 105 -29.00 -35.24 6.10
N THR A 106 -29.92 -34.39 6.58
CA THR A 106 -31.14 -34.82 7.31
C THR A 106 -32.44 -34.69 6.51
N GLY A 107 -32.35 -34.43 5.20
CA GLY A 107 -33.52 -34.34 4.32
C GLY A 107 -34.16 -35.69 3.99
N GLU A 108 -35.45 -35.67 3.66
CA GLU A 108 -36.21 -36.86 3.26
C GLU A 108 -36.02 -37.18 1.77
N TYR A 109 -35.12 -38.11 1.44
CA TYR A 109 -35.16 -38.83 0.15
C TYR A 109 -36.53 -39.48 -0.05
N ARG A 110 -37.08 -39.44 -1.27
CA ARG A 110 -38.41 -39.99 -1.57
C ARG A 110 -38.30 -41.36 -2.23
N ASP A 111 -39.25 -42.22 -1.90
CA ASP A 111 -39.38 -43.55 -2.49
C ASP A 111 -39.67 -43.43 -4.00
N GLY A 112 -38.62 -43.61 -4.81
CA GLY A 112 -38.65 -43.44 -6.27
C GLY A 112 -37.68 -42.39 -6.84
N ASP A 113 -36.95 -41.64 -6.02
CA ASP A 113 -35.87 -40.74 -6.49
C ASP A 113 -34.70 -41.56 -7.05
N ASN A 114 -34.09 -41.13 -8.17
CA ASN A 114 -32.92 -41.77 -8.75
C ASN A 114 -31.63 -41.20 -8.13
N LEU A 115 -30.88 -42.03 -7.42
CA LEU A 115 -29.66 -41.62 -6.72
C LEU A 115 -28.51 -41.22 -7.67
N GLN A 116 -28.53 -41.67 -8.94
CA GLN A 116 -27.58 -41.21 -9.97
C GLN A 116 -27.86 -39.78 -10.46
N ASP A 117 -29.09 -39.29 -10.26
CA ASP A 117 -29.49 -37.90 -10.50
C ASP A 117 -29.32 -37.03 -9.24
N GLN A 118 -28.64 -37.53 -8.20
CA GLN A 118 -28.28 -36.81 -6.98
C GLN A 118 -26.76 -36.70 -6.88
N ALA A 119 -26.26 -35.51 -6.57
CA ALA A 119 -24.82 -35.24 -6.49
C ALA A 119 -24.20 -35.64 -5.13
N TYR A 120 -24.85 -36.54 -4.38
CA TYR A 120 -24.43 -36.99 -3.05
C TYR A 120 -24.57 -38.52 -2.94
N TRP A 121 -23.65 -39.16 -2.21
CA TRP A 121 -23.68 -40.60 -1.94
C TRP A 121 -24.04 -40.90 -0.48
N TRP A 122 -24.84 -41.96 -0.24
CA TRP A 122 -25.10 -42.50 1.09
C TRP A 122 -24.53 -43.92 1.23
N ASN A 123 -23.74 -44.13 2.29
CA ASN A 123 -23.14 -45.43 2.61
C ASN A 123 -23.06 -45.66 4.13
N GLY A 124 -24.20 -45.98 4.74
CA GLY A 124 -24.27 -46.52 6.09
C GLY A 124 -24.43 -48.03 6.08
N SER A 125 -23.35 -48.78 5.81
CA SER A 125 -23.36 -50.24 5.71
C SER A 125 -22.77 -50.92 6.95
N PHE A 126 -23.09 -52.21 7.15
CA PHE A 126 -22.60 -53.02 8.27
C PHE A 126 -22.19 -54.42 7.79
N ASP A 127 -21.11 -54.96 8.36
CA ASP A 127 -20.70 -56.34 8.11
C ASP A 127 -21.59 -57.37 8.82
N ALA A 128 -21.33 -58.65 8.57
CA ALA A 128 -22.07 -59.76 9.17
C ALA A 128 -21.91 -59.84 10.72
N ASP A 129 -20.90 -59.17 11.28
CA ASP A 129 -20.61 -59.05 12.72
C ASP A 129 -21.09 -57.70 13.31
N GLY A 130 -21.78 -56.88 12.50
CA GLY A 130 -22.35 -55.58 12.89
C GLY A 130 -21.32 -54.47 13.11
N ASN A 131 -20.12 -54.57 12.55
CA ASN A 131 -19.18 -53.44 12.44
C ASN A 131 -19.61 -52.54 11.28
N PRO A 132 -19.47 -51.20 11.38
CA PRO A 132 -19.68 -50.35 10.21
C PRO A 132 -18.65 -50.72 9.14
N ILE A 133 -19.10 -50.93 7.91
CA ILE A 133 -18.22 -50.87 6.73
C ILE A 133 -18.54 -49.58 6.02
N PHE A 134 -17.51 -48.83 5.64
CA PHE A 134 -17.62 -47.81 4.61
C PHE A 134 -17.58 -48.50 3.23
N SER A 135 -18.49 -49.47 3.01
CA SER A 135 -18.38 -50.41 1.90
C SER A 135 -18.50 -49.72 0.56
N GLU A 136 -17.45 -49.78 -0.24
CA GLU A 136 -17.47 -49.51 -1.68
C GLU A 136 -18.79 -50.05 -2.28
N THR A 137 -19.52 -49.29 -3.08
CA THR A 137 -19.04 -48.40 -4.15
C THR A 137 -19.86 -47.12 -4.31
N LEU A 138 -19.29 -46.15 -5.06
CA LEU A 138 -19.98 -44.95 -5.56
C LEU A 138 -20.98 -45.25 -6.70
N ASP A 139 -21.17 -46.50 -7.14
CA ASP A 139 -21.94 -46.93 -8.33
C ASP A 139 -23.38 -46.41 -8.41
N ASN A 140 -23.96 -46.05 -7.26
CA ASN A 140 -25.33 -45.56 -7.12
C ASN A 140 -25.42 -44.02 -7.08
N SER A 141 -24.32 -43.30 -7.34
CA SER A 141 -24.22 -41.83 -7.30
C SER A 141 -23.70 -41.27 -8.63
N ALA A 142 -23.65 -39.94 -8.74
CA ALA A 142 -23.00 -39.25 -9.86
C ALA A 142 -21.48 -39.52 -10.01
N TRP A 143 -20.83 -40.10 -8.98
CA TRP A 143 -19.38 -40.34 -8.90
C TRP A 143 -18.97 -41.81 -9.11
N ALA A 144 -19.76 -42.62 -9.84
CA ALA A 144 -19.53 -44.06 -10.00
C ALA A 144 -18.09 -44.40 -10.46
N ASN A 145 -17.43 -45.35 -9.78
CA ASN A 145 -15.99 -45.68 -9.95
C ASN A 145 -15.02 -44.51 -9.65
N GLY A 146 -15.44 -43.52 -8.86
CA GLY A 146 -14.66 -42.30 -8.61
C GLY A 146 -14.72 -41.27 -9.74
N ILE A 147 -15.63 -41.42 -10.70
CA ILE A 147 -15.71 -40.58 -11.91
C ILE A 147 -17.03 -39.80 -11.93
N PHE A 148 -16.94 -38.48 -12.03
CA PHE A 148 -18.05 -37.58 -12.34
C PHE A 148 -17.98 -37.18 -13.82
N ASP A 149 -18.94 -37.66 -14.61
CA ASP A 149 -18.98 -37.54 -16.09
C ASP A 149 -20.22 -36.75 -16.57
N GLN A 150 -20.83 -35.93 -15.68
CA GLN A 150 -22.02 -35.13 -15.99
C GLN A 150 -21.67 -33.71 -16.50
N GLY A 151 -20.45 -33.25 -16.25
CA GLY A 151 -20.02 -31.86 -16.44
C GLY A 151 -20.49 -30.92 -15.33
N TRP A 152 -19.77 -29.81 -15.13
CA TRP A 152 -20.09 -28.78 -14.14
C TRP A 152 -19.91 -27.38 -14.78
N ASP A 153 -21.01 -26.64 -14.92
CA ASP A 153 -21.04 -25.32 -15.54
C ASP A 153 -21.04 -24.20 -14.48
N VAL A 154 -19.89 -23.55 -14.29
CA VAL A 154 -19.75 -22.39 -13.40
C VAL A 154 -19.98 -21.10 -14.19
N LEU A 155 -21.03 -20.36 -13.88
CA LEU A 155 -21.19 -18.98 -14.35
C LEU A 155 -20.40 -18.03 -13.45
N VAL A 156 -19.46 -17.28 -14.01
CA VAL A 156 -18.66 -16.26 -13.32
C VAL A 156 -19.13 -14.86 -13.73
N PRO A 157 -19.75 -14.08 -12.82
CA PRO A 157 -20.38 -12.81 -13.16
C PRO A 157 -19.44 -11.61 -13.14
N SER A 158 -19.64 -10.68 -14.08
CA SER A 158 -18.98 -9.36 -14.13
C SER A 158 -17.46 -9.42 -13.98
N ALA A 159 -16.82 -10.32 -14.73
CA ALA A 159 -15.43 -10.71 -14.54
C ALA A 159 -14.51 -10.45 -15.75
N ILE A 160 -15.07 -10.18 -16.94
CA ILE A 160 -14.34 -9.64 -18.08
C ILE A 160 -14.77 -8.17 -18.25
N GLU A 161 -13.83 -7.24 -18.11
CA GLU A 161 -14.08 -5.81 -18.37
C GLU A 161 -13.77 -5.52 -19.85
N TRP A 162 -14.75 -4.98 -20.58
CA TRP A 162 -14.62 -4.48 -21.96
C TRP A 162 -14.84 -2.97 -21.94
N LYS A 163 -13.82 -2.22 -22.39
CA LYS A 163 -13.88 -0.77 -22.56
C LYS A 163 -13.90 -0.41 -24.04
N ASP A 164 -14.87 0.43 -24.40
CA ASP A 164 -15.03 1.03 -25.73
C ASP A 164 -13.83 1.95 -26.05
N GLY A 165 -13.09 1.63 -27.10
CA GLY A 165 -11.94 2.41 -27.55
C GLY A 165 -12.31 3.61 -28.41
N ASN A 166 -13.40 3.52 -29.16
CA ASN A 166 -13.76 4.44 -30.24
C ASN A 166 -14.90 5.40 -29.87
N ASN A 167 -15.52 5.20 -28.71
CA ASN A 167 -16.81 5.78 -28.31
C ASN A 167 -17.86 5.48 -29.38
N ASN A 168 -18.05 4.19 -29.71
CA ASN A 168 -19.01 3.71 -30.71
C ASN A 168 -19.97 2.61 -30.21
N ASN A 169 -19.80 2.09 -28.99
CA ASN A 169 -20.71 1.15 -28.34
C ASN A 169 -21.99 1.84 -27.84
N TYR A 170 -22.80 2.32 -28.79
CA TYR A 170 -24.14 2.85 -28.53
C TYR A 170 -25.22 1.92 -29.07
N TRP A 171 -26.38 1.95 -28.42
CA TRP A 171 -27.62 1.39 -28.95
C TRP A 171 -28.76 2.42 -28.79
N GLN A 172 -29.85 2.24 -29.55
CA GLN A 172 -31.01 3.13 -29.53
C GLN A 172 -32.24 2.38 -29.00
N ASP A 173 -32.98 3.01 -28.09
CA ASP A 173 -34.17 2.42 -27.47
C ASP A 173 -35.46 2.61 -28.32
N PRO A 174 -36.58 1.96 -27.94
CA PRO A 174 -37.87 2.12 -28.63
C PRO A 174 -38.43 3.56 -28.68
N ASN A 175 -37.95 4.46 -27.83
CA ASN A 175 -38.34 5.87 -27.79
C ASN A 175 -37.47 6.73 -28.72
N GLY A 176 -36.36 6.18 -29.23
CA GLY A 176 -35.35 6.88 -30.02
C GLY A 176 -34.23 7.50 -29.19
N GLU A 177 -34.13 7.21 -27.89
CA GLU A 177 -33.06 7.67 -27.02
C GLU A 177 -31.79 6.82 -27.21
N TRP A 178 -30.63 7.47 -27.26
CA TRP A 178 -29.33 6.81 -27.46
C TRP A 178 -28.65 6.56 -26.12
N HIS A 179 -28.20 5.33 -25.91
CA HIS A 179 -27.57 4.85 -24.68
C HIS A 179 -26.17 4.33 -24.98
N SER A 180 -25.18 4.73 -24.19
CA SER A 180 -23.77 4.35 -24.33
C SER A 180 -23.38 3.24 -23.35
N ALA A 181 -22.59 2.27 -23.81
CA ALA A 181 -22.00 1.20 -23.00
C ALA A 181 -20.47 1.32 -23.00
N THR A 182 -19.93 2.31 -22.27
CA THR A 182 -18.49 2.65 -22.29
C THR A 182 -17.62 1.61 -21.59
N ASP A 183 -18.11 1.07 -20.47
CA ASP A 183 -17.44 0.09 -19.63
C ASP A 183 -18.44 -1.05 -19.36
N VAL A 184 -18.24 -2.18 -20.02
CA VAL A 184 -19.13 -3.35 -19.96
C VAL A 184 -18.46 -4.45 -19.13
N MET A 185 -19.16 -4.89 -18.08
CA MET A 185 -18.76 -6.04 -17.28
C MET A 185 -19.48 -7.29 -17.78
N LEU A 186 -18.78 -8.11 -18.55
CA LEU A 186 -19.29 -9.36 -19.11
C LEU A 186 -19.08 -10.54 -18.14
N HIS A 187 -19.87 -11.58 -18.34
CA HIS A 187 -19.82 -12.85 -17.63
C HIS A 187 -19.04 -13.86 -18.49
N TYR A 188 -18.44 -14.87 -17.86
CA TYR A 188 -17.92 -16.04 -18.56
C TYR A 188 -18.44 -17.33 -17.92
N ASN A 189 -18.55 -18.39 -18.71
CA ASN A 189 -18.90 -19.71 -18.22
C ASN A 189 -17.64 -20.58 -18.21
N VAL A 190 -17.44 -21.35 -17.16
CA VAL A 190 -16.43 -22.42 -17.11
C VAL A 190 -17.17 -23.73 -17.18
N HIS A 191 -17.05 -24.44 -18.31
CA HIS A 191 -17.47 -25.83 -18.39
C HIS A 191 -16.31 -26.70 -17.91
N ILE A 192 -16.47 -27.36 -16.76
CA ILE A 192 -15.58 -28.42 -16.31
C ILE A 192 -16.17 -29.74 -16.81
N GLY A 193 -15.38 -30.54 -17.49
CA GLY A 193 -15.77 -31.84 -18.06
C GLY A 193 -15.77 -32.96 -17.01
N LYS A 194 -15.06 -34.05 -17.31
CA LYS A 194 -15.02 -35.23 -16.44
C LYS A 194 -13.98 -35.04 -15.34
N VAL A 195 -14.41 -35.18 -14.09
CA VAL A 195 -13.53 -35.15 -12.90
C VAL A 195 -13.39 -36.57 -12.35
N THR A 196 -12.16 -36.99 -12.06
CA THR A 196 -11.87 -38.34 -11.54
C THR A 196 -11.04 -38.27 -10.26
N LEU A 197 -11.52 -38.96 -9.22
CA LEU A 197 -10.84 -39.16 -7.93
C LEU A 197 -9.90 -40.37 -8.06
N LYS A 198 -8.64 -40.11 -8.40
CA LYS A 198 -7.70 -41.12 -8.91
C LYS A 198 -7.60 -42.37 -8.03
N GLN A 199 -7.50 -42.19 -6.72
CA GLN A 199 -7.38 -43.25 -5.72
C GLN A 199 -8.58 -44.22 -5.70
N LEU A 200 -9.77 -43.77 -6.10
CA LEU A 200 -10.99 -44.61 -6.16
C LEU A 200 -11.19 -45.29 -7.52
N ASN A 201 -10.42 -44.89 -8.54
CA ASN A 201 -10.50 -45.42 -9.90
C ASN A 201 -9.34 -46.38 -10.24
N ASP A 202 -8.12 -46.07 -9.79
CA ASP A 202 -6.91 -46.80 -10.20
C ASP A 202 -6.58 -48.03 -9.31
N ASP A 203 -7.02 -48.06 -8.04
CA ASP A 203 -6.50 -49.00 -7.03
C ASP A 203 -7.62 -49.66 -6.18
N PRO A 204 -7.84 -50.99 -6.29
CA PRO A 204 -8.72 -51.72 -5.37
C PRO A 204 -7.97 -51.97 -4.06
N THR A 205 -8.42 -51.35 -2.97
CA THR A 205 -7.67 -51.29 -1.70
C THR A 205 -8.40 -52.05 -0.58
N GLU A 206 -8.59 -51.46 0.61
CA GLU A 206 -9.33 -52.11 1.72
C GLU A 206 -10.23 -51.08 2.43
N TYR A 207 -11.48 -50.97 1.97
CA TYR A 207 -12.56 -50.06 2.40
C TYR A 207 -12.91 -50.11 3.92
N THR A 208 -11.97 -49.72 4.79
CA THR A 208 -12.02 -50.02 6.24
C THR A 208 -11.61 -48.88 7.18
N ASP A 209 -10.78 -47.92 6.76
CA ASP A 209 -10.69 -46.60 7.41
C ASP A 209 -11.33 -45.53 6.53
N ILE A 210 -11.84 -44.49 7.18
CA ILE A 210 -12.39 -43.30 6.53
C ILE A 210 -11.34 -42.20 6.37
N ASP A 211 -10.21 -42.25 7.11
CA ASP A 211 -9.12 -41.26 6.94
C ASP A 211 -8.45 -41.38 5.56
N ASP A 212 -8.53 -42.53 4.88
CA ASP A 212 -8.08 -42.72 3.50
C ASP A 212 -8.95 -41.96 2.47
N PHE A 213 -10.11 -41.45 2.89
CA PHE A 213 -11.00 -40.59 2.09
C PHE A 213 -10.80 -39.08 2.38
N SER A 214 -9.72 -38.70 3.08
CA SER A 214 -9.45 -37.29 3.44
C SER A 214 -8.79 -36.44 2.36
N ASP A 215 -8.19 -37.05 1.34
CA ASP A 215 -7.30 -36.38 0.38
C ASP A 215 -7.15 -37.23 -0.90
N PHE A 216 -7.65 -36.73 -2.03
CA PHE A 216 -7.56 -37.38 -3.34
C PHE A 216 -6.81 -36.54 -4.39
N THR A 217 -6.16 -37.23 -5.32
CA THR A 217 -5.64 -36.62 -6.55
C THR A 217 -6.77 -36.51 -7.55
N LEU A 218 -7.05 -35.29 -8.00
CA LEU A 218 -7.95 -35.00 -9.10
C LEU A 218 -7.27 -35.28 -10.44
N ILE A 219 -8.03 -35.82 -11.38
CA ILE A 219 -7.76 -35.76 -12.82
C ILE A 219 -8.96 -35.06 -13.46
N VAL A 220 -8.72 -34.04 -14.29
CA VAL A 220 -9.74 -33.27 -15.02
C VAL A 220 -9.40 -33.25 -16.51
N ASP A 221 -10.27 -33.79 -17.36
CA ASP A 221 -9.93 -34.04 -18.76
C ASP A 221 -10.07 -32.83 -19.69
N ASN A 222 -11.19 -32.12 -19.58
CA ASN A 222 -11.51 -30.92 -20.36
C ASN A 222 -12.04 -29.81 -19.43
N VAL A 223 -11.58 -28.58 -19.64
CA VAL A 223 -12.08 -27.36 -19.02
C VAL A 223 -12.14 -26.27 -20.08
N VAL A 224 -13.33 -25.75 -20.37
CA VAL A 224 -13.55 -24.67 -21.36
C VAL A 224 -14.10 -23.42 -20.68
N ALA A 225 -13.26 -22.39 -20.52
CA ALA A 225 -13.69 -21.08 -20.02
C ALA A 225 -14.01 -20.15 -21.19
N ASN A 226 -15.29 -19.74 -21.35
CA ASN A 226 -15.79 -19.02 -22.52
C ASN A 226 -16.53 -17.72 -22.17
N VAL A 227 -16.24 -16.64 -22.90
CA VAL A 227 -16.91 -15.33 -22.86
C VAL A 227 -17.49 -14.98 -24.24
N THR A 228 -18.68 -14.38 -24.26
CA THR A 228 -19.34 -13.90 -25.49
C THR A 228 -19.47 -12.38 -25.48
N PHE A 229 -18.99 -11.72 -26.52
CA PHE A 229 -19.00 -10.26 -26.71
C PHE A 229 -20.24 -9.78 -27.47
N SER A 230 -21.40 -10.40 -27.23
CA SER A 230 -22.68 -9.95 -27.78
C SER A 230 -23.55 -9.42 -26.64
N ILE A 231 -23.96 -8.16 -26.77
CA ILE A 231 -24.76 -7.48 -25.77
C ILE A 231 -26.19 -7.35 -26.30
N ASN A 232 -27.15 -7.77 -25.49
CA ASN A 232 -28.57 -7.74 -25.76
C ASN A 232 -29.23 -6.60 -24.99
N ALA A 233 -30.22 -5.94 -25.58
CA ALA A 233 -31.06 -4.96 -24.91
C ALA A 233 -32.28 -5.65 -24.28
N TYR A 234 -32.56 -5.28 -23.04
CA TYR A 234 -33.60 -5.86 -22.21
C TYR A 234 -34.53 -4.77 -21.69
N GLU A 235 -35.83 -5.06 -21.61
CA GLU A 235 -36.85 -4.15 -21.08
C GLU A 235 -37.51 -4.68 -19.80
N LYS A 236 -37.98 -3.76 -18.97
CA LYS A 236 -38.73 -4.07 -17.74
C LYS A 236 -39.83 -3.05 -17.50
N THR A 237 -41.05 -3.53 -17.31
CA THR A 237 -42.16 -2.71 -16.84
C THR A 237 -41.89 -2.24 -15.41
N LEU A 238 -41.91 -0.92 -15.20
CA LEU A 238 -41.89 -0.30 -13.88
C LEU A 238 -43.29 -0.42 -13.26
N TRP A 239 -43.35 -0.85 -12.00
CA TRP A 239 -44.60 -1.10 -11.28
C TRP A 239 -44.66 -0.33 -9.96
N ASP A 240 -45.68 0.51 -9.81
CA ASP A 240 -46.04 1.17 -8.56
C ASP A 240 -47.17 0.39 -7.84
N PRO A 241 -47.09 0.13 -6.53
CA PRO A 241 -48.11 -0.64 -5.79
C PRO A 241 -49.53 -0.06 -5.79
N VAL A 242 -49.72 1.22 -6.15
CA VAL A 242 -51.00 1.93 -6.13
C VAL A 242 -51.48 2.27 -7.55
N LEU A 243 -50.57 2.64 -8.45
CA LEU A 243 -50.87 3.06 -9.83
C LEU A 243 -50.80 1.91 -10.85
N GLY A 244 -50.14 0.80 -10.52
CA GLY A 244 -49.88 -0.31 -11.44
C GLY A 244 -48.65 -0.06 -12.31
N ALA A 245 -48.69 -0.45 -13.59
CA ALA A 245 -47.61 -0.19 -14.52
C ALA A 245 -47.46 1.32 -14.79
N THR A 246 -46.28 1.89 -14.48
CA THR A 246 -46.00 3.33 -14.57
C THR A 246 -45.08 3.72 -15.73
N GLY A 247 -44.39 2.75 -16.34
CA GLY A 247 -43.53 2.96 -17.51
C GLY A 247 -42.72 1.72 -17.86
N THR A 248 -41.74 1.87 -18.74
CA THR A 248 -40.73 0.86 -19.06
C THR A 248 -39.35 1.45 -18.83
N THR A 249 -38.41 0.64 -18.34
CA THR A 249 -36.97 0.96 -18.32
C THR A 249 -36.22 -0.07 -19.15
N TYR A 250 -35.08 0.34 -19.71
CA TYR A 250 -34.22 -0.53 -20.50
C TYR A 250 -32.84 -0.67 -19.86
N THR A 251 -32.11 -1.72 -20.25
CA THR A 251 -30.72 -1.96 -19.90
C THR A 251 -30.07 -2.84 -20.97
N VAL A 252 -28.74 -2.90 -20.98
CA VAL A 252 -27.96 -3.81 -21.83
C VAL A 252 -27.10 -4.75 -21.00
N SER A 253 -26.97 -6.00 -21.44
CA SER A 253 -26.07 -7.02 -20.88
C SER A 253 -25.93 -8.17 -21.88
N ASP A 254 -24.86 -8.94 -21.76
CA ASP A 254 -24.72 -10.29 -22.30
C ASP A 254 -25.82 -11.24 -21.78
N LEU A 255 -26.00 -11.33 -20.46
CA LEU A 255 -27.02 -12.17 -19.81
C LEU A 255 -28.37 -11.47 -19.65
N THR A 256 -29.42 -12.25 -19.36
CA THR A 256 -30.76 -11.72 -19.05
C THR A 256 -30.84 -11.21 -17.60
N PRO A 257 -31.03 -9.90 -17.36
CA PRO A 257 -31.07 -9.36 -16.00
C PRO A 257 -32.36 -9.74 -15.27
N SER A 258 -32.28 -9.92 -13.95
CA SER A 258 -33.43 -10.32 -13.13
C SER A 258 -34.65 -9.40 -13.30
N TYR A 259 -35.80 -10.00 -13.59
CA TYR A 259 -37.08 -9.34 -13.86
C TYR A 259 -37.14 -8.48 -15.14
N TYR A 260 -36.22 -8.64 -16.08
CA TYR A 260 -36.32 -8.08 -17.43
C TYR A 260 -36.72 -9.15 -18.45
N SER A 261 -37.22 -8.73 -19.61
CA SER A 261 -37.43 -9.55 -20.80
C SER A 261 -36.54 -9.05 -21.95
N LEU A 262 -36.10 -9.96 -22.83
CA LEU A 262 -35.35 -9.60 -24.04
C LEU A 262 -36.20 -8.67 -24.91
N TYR A 263 -35.66 -7.49 -25.23
CA TYR A 263 -36.25 -6.54 -26.17
C TYR A 263 -35.62 -6.72 -27.55
N GLU A 264 -34.29 -6.66 -27.66
CA GLU A 264 -33.56 -6.76 -28.93
C GLU A 264 -32.19 -7.41 -28.73
N SER A 265 -31.76 -8.27 -29.67
CA SER A 265 -30.57 -9.11 -29.53
C SER A 265 -29.39 -8.61 -30.36
N ASN A 266 -28.17 -8.69 -29.81
CA ASN A 266 -26.92 -8.22 -30.45
C ASN A 266 -26.93 -6.72 -30.79
N VAL A 267 -27.50 -5.87 -29.92
CA VAL A 267 -27.55 -4.41 -30.14
C VAL A 267 -26.17 -3.76 -30.15
N ILE A 268 -25.22 -4.37 -29.46
CA ILE A 268 -23.78 -4.14 -29.59
C ILE A 268 -23.18 -5.52 -29.86
N SER A 269 -22.37 -5.64 -30.91
CA SER A 269 -21.90 -6.93 -31.43
C SER A 269 -20.40 -6.92 -31.61
N GLY A 270 -19.69 -7.71 -30.81
CA GLY A 270 -18.26 -8.01 -30.91
C GLY A 270 -17.32 -6.85 -30.54
N VAL A 271 -16.13 -7.22 -30.05
CA VAL A 271 -15.01 -6.30 -29.81
C VAL A 271 -14.43 -5.84 -31.15
N GLU A 272 -14.07 -4.56 -31.25
CA GLU A 272 -13.50 -3.93 -32.46
C GLU A 272 -12.02 -3.52 -32.29
N GLU A 273 -11.40 -3.07 -33.40
CA GLU A 273 -10.11 -2.37 -33.39
C GLU A 273 -10.15 -1.16 -32.44
N GLY A 274 -9.15 -1.03 -31.56
CA GLY A 274 -9.04 0.07 -30.60
C GLY A 274 -9.66 -0.21 -29.22
N ASP A 275 -10.52 -1.21 -29.07
CA ASP A 275 -11.11 -1.59 -27.77
C ASP A 275 -10.07 -2.13 -26.78
N THR A 276 -10.42 -2.19 -25.50
CA THR A 276 -9.60 -2.83 -24.46
C THR A 276 -10.40 -3.86 -23.68
N ILE A 277 -9.91 -5.10 -23.60
CA ILE A 277 -10.57 -6.22 -22.91
C ILE A 277 -9.62 -6.91 -21.91
N ASP A 278 -10.10 -7.26 -20.72
CA ASP A 278 -9.35 -8.05 -19.74
C ASP A 278 -9.63 -9.55 -19.91
N LEU A 279 -8.83 -10.23 -20.72
CA LEU A 279 -8.92 -11.67 -20.96
C LEU A 279 -8.12 -12.46 -19.92
N PHE A 280 -8.83 -13.10 -18.97
CA PHE A 280 -8.27 -14.05 -17.98
C PHE A 280 -6.98 -13.55 -17.30
N GLY A 281 -7.02 -12.31 -16.79
CA GLY A 281 -5.91 -11.67 -16.09
C GLY A 281 -4.90 -10.94 -16.98
N LYS A 282 -5.12 -10.90 -18.29
CA LYS A 282 -4.29 -10.17 -19.27
C LYS A 282 -5.11 -9.07 -19.95
N THR A 283 -4.74 -7.81 -19.72
CA THR A 283 -5.31 -6.66 -20.45
C THR A 283 -4.82 -6.67 -21.90
N VAL A 284 -5.77 -6.62 -22.83
CA VAL A 284 -5.56 -6.70 -24.29
C VAL A 284 -6.21 -5.47 -24.93
N LYS A 285 -5.38 -4.48 -25.29
CA LYS A 285 -5.76 -3.33 -26.12
C LYS A 285 -5.62 -3.76 -27.59
N VAL A 286 -6.73 -3.88 -28.30
CA VAL A 286 -6.82 -4.41 -29.66
C VAL A 286 -6.27 -3.40 -30.67
N LEU A 287 -5.39 -3.87 -31.55
CA LEU A 287 -4.73 -3.08 -32.60
C LEU A 287 -5.13 -3.51 -34.02
N ASP A 288 -5.52 -4.77 -34.21
CA ASP A 288 -6.11 -5.32 -35.45
C ASP A 288 -6.87 -6.63 -35.12
N ILE A 289 -7.82 -7.02 -35.96
CA ILE A 289 -8.54 -8.30 -35.88
C ILE A 289 -8.49 -8.98 -37.25
N GLY A 290 -7.68 -10.03 -37.34
CA GLY A 290 -7.48 -10.82 -38.56
C GLY A 290 -8.64 -11.77 -38.86
N SER A 291 -8.39 -12.82 -39.63
CA SER A 291 -9.34 -13.93 -39.85
C SER A 291 -9.42 -14.90 -38.67
N ASP A 292 -8.30 -15.02 -37.97
CA ASP A 292 -7.86 -16.14 -37.13
C ASP A 292 -6.89 -15.65 -36.03
N TYR A 293 -6.76 -14.33 -35.85
CA TYR A 293 -5.92 -13.73 -34.82
C TYR A 293 -6.45 -12.37 -34.33
N ILE A 294 -5.99 -11.96 -33.14
CA ILE A 294 -6.09 -10.61 -32.59
C ILE A 294 -4.67 -10.04 -32.46
N GLU A 295 -4.40 -8.88 -33.04
CA GLU A 295 -3.18 -8.12 -32.72
C GLU A 295 -3.47 -7.20 -31.51
N TYR A 296 -2.53 -7.12 -30.57
CA TYR A 296 -2.65 -6.28 -29.38
C TYR A 296 -1.31 -5.67 -28.96
N GLY A 297 -1.38 -4.55 -28.24
CA GLY A 297 -0.18 -3.84 -27.76
C GLY A 297 -0.52 -2.48 -27.14
N ASN A 298 0.51 -1.70 -26.81
CA ASN A 298 0.37 -0.36 -26.25
C ASN A 298 0.14 0.66 -27.37
N ASP A 299 -1.09 1.19 -27.47
CA ASP A 299 -1.44 2.30 -28.36
C ASP A 299 -1.13 3.65 -27.70
N TRP A 300 -0.33 4.49 -28.37
CA TRP A 300 0.00 5.85 -27.92
C TRP A 300 -0.74 6.94 -28.70
N GLY A 301 -1.59 6.55 -29.67
CA GLY A 301 -2.35 7.44 -30.55
C GLY A 301 -1.50 8.33 -31.45
N GLU A 302 -2.15 9.33 -32.05
CA GLU A 302 -1.49 10.31 -32.91
C GLU A 302 -0.78 11.42 -32.12
N THR A 303 0.45 11.75 -32.50
CA THR A 303 1.21 12.86 -31.93
C THR A 303 2.07 13.58 -32.96
N TYR A 304 2.27 14.87 -32.74
CA TYR A 304 3.31 15.63 -33.44
C TYR A 304 4.69 15.42 -32.78
N ILE A 305 5.75 15.46 -33.59
CA ILE A 305 7.16 15.50 -33.16
C ILE A 305 7.90 16.50 -34.06
N ASP A 306 8.66 17.44 -33.46
CA ASP A 306 9.38 18.48 -34.20
C ASP A 306 10.75 18.00 -34.69
N ALA A 307 11.21 18.52 -35.83
CA ALA A 307 12.50 18.20 -36.42
C ALA A 307 13.68 18.47 -35.46
N GLY A 308 14.58 17.49 -35.32
CA GLY A 308 15.69 17.51 -34.38
C GLY A 308 15.32 17.13 -32.93
N THR A 309 14.03 16.98 -32.60
CA THR A 309 13.58 16.56 -31.27
C THR A 309 13.35 15.04 -31.19
N THR A 310 13.36 14.51 -29.96
CA THR A 310 13.08 13.11 -29.65
C THR A 310 11.85 13.04 -28.74
N LYS A 311 10.93 12.11 -29.02
CA LYS A 311 9.82 11.74 -28.14
C LYS A 311 9.91 10.24 -27.76
N THR A 312 9.53 9.92 -26.52
CA THR A 312 9.63 8.58 -25.92
C THR A 312 8.25 7.95 -25.77
N PHE A 313 8.18 6.63 -25.97
CA PHE A 313 6.99 5.78 -25.94
C PHE A 313 7.40 4.45 -25.29
N GLY A 314 7.08 4.25 -24.01
CA GLY A 314 7.64 3.15 -23.22
C GLY A 314 9.18 3.18 -23.21
N ASP A 315 9.80 2.03 -23.49
CA ASP A 315 11.26 1.89 -23.64
C ASP A 315 11.79 2.33 -25.04
N TYR A 316 10.91 2.79 -25.92
CA TYR A 316 11.23 3.20 -27.29
C TYR A 316 11.26 4.72 -27.43
N SER A 317 11.93 5.23 -28.47
CA SER A 317 11.86 6.65 -28.81
C SER A 317 12.02 6.90 -30.30
N ILE A 318 11.37 7.95 -30.78
CA ILE A 318 11.39 8.40 -32.17
C ILE A 318 12.02 9.80 -32.20
N LYS A 319 12.98 10.00 -33.08
CA LYS A 319 13.61 11.28 -33.34
C LYS A 319 13.51 11.64 -34.82
N VAL A 320 12.97 12.81 -35.12
CA VAL A 320 12.89 13.32 -36.50
C VAL A 320 14.26 13.85 -36.89
N LEU A 321 14.90 13.24 -37.89
CA LEU A 321 16.19 13.69 -38.41
C LEU A 321 16.05 14.71 -39.53
N ASP A 322 15.12 14.47 -40.45
CA ASP A 322 14.88 15.32 -41.63
C ASP A 322 13.45 15.11 -42.16
N ILE A 323 12.92 16.10 -42.89
CA ILE A 323 11.63 16.05 -43.59
C ILE A 323 11.86 16.54 -45.01
N ASP A 324 11.30 15.84 -45.99
CA ASP A 324 11.56 16.12 -47.40
C ASP A 324 10.91 17.43 -47.89
N VAL A 325 11.43 17.96 -49.00
CA VAL A 325 11.02 19.28 -49.52
C VAL A 325 9.58 19.30 -50.03
N ASN A 326 8.99 18.13 -50.34
CA ASN A 326 7.61 18.01 -50.77
C ASN A 326 6.60 17.93 -49.59
N GLN A 327 7.06 17.67 -48.36
CA GLN A 327 6.24 17.34 -47.18
C GLN A 327 5.52 15.97 -47.27
N GLU A 328 6.07 15.05 -48.07
CA GLU A 328 5.53 13.69 -48.24
C GLU A 328 6.26 12.68 -47.32
N LYS A 329 7.55 12.90 -47.02
CA LYS A 329 8.45 11.92 -46.39
C LYS A 329 9.22 12.44 -45.18
N ALA A 330 9.48 11.54 -44.23
CA ALA A 330 10.28 11.83 -43.03
C ALA A 330 11.38 10.79 -42.82
N LEU A 331 12.59 11.26 -42.51
CA LEU A 331 13.71 10.43 -42.04
C LEU A 331 13.69 10.39 -40.52
N LEU A 332 13.47 9.21 -39.94
CA LEU A 332 13.36 9.00 -38.49
C LEU A 332 14.53 8.14 -37.97
N GLU A 333 15.03 8.48 -36.78
CA GLU A 333 15.92 7.65 -35.97
C GLU A 333 15.05 7.06 -34.84
N VAL A 334 14.81 5.75 -34.89
CA VAL A 334 13.98 5.03 -33.92
C VAL A 334 14.87 4.16 -33.06
N SER A 335 14.75 4.29 -31.74
CA SER A 335 15.56 3.61 -30.73
C SER A 335 14.70 2.75 -29.83
N GLY A 336 15.24 1.63 -29.36
CA GLY A 336 14.61 0.73 -28.39
C GLY A 336 15.64 -0.16 -27.70
N PRO A 337 15.23 -1.13 -26.86
CA PRO A 337 16.15 -1.96 -26.07
C PRO A 337 17.21 -2.73 -26.89
N ALA A 338 16.88 -3.08 -28.14
CA ALA A 338 17.77 -3.81 -29.05
C ALA A 338 18.81 -2.93 -29.78
N GLY A 339 18.63 -1.61 -29.82
CA GLY A 339 19.51 -0.71 -30.57
C GLY A 339 18.82 0.53 -31.13
N SER A 340 19.26 0.98 -32.31
CA SER A 340 18.65 2.12 -33.00
C SER A 340 18.80 1.98 -34.51
N GLU A 341 17.71 2.23 -35.22
CA GLU A 341 17.59 2.09 -36.67
C GLU A 341 17.14 3.40 -37.32
N LYS A 342 17.31 3.50 -38.63
CA LYS A 342 16.97 4.70 -39.41
C LYS A 342 16.06 4.34 -40.56
N ILE A 343 14.82 4.81 -40.46
CA ILE A 343 13.74 4.49 -41.39
C ILE A 343 13.35 5.76 -42.16
N THR A 344 12.82 5.58 -43.36
CA THR A 344 12.22 6.68 -44.15
C THR A 344 10.79 6.30 -44.45
N LEU A 345 9.85 6.99 -43.80
CA LEU A 345 8.41 6.80 -44.01
C LEU A 345 7.89 7.83 -45.01
N ASN A 346 6.80 7.50 -45.70
CA ASN A 346 6.17 8.35 -46.69
C ASN A 346 4.64 8.20 -46.61
N THR A 347 3.94 9.30 -46.40
CA THR A 347 2.49 9.37 -46.13
C THR A 347 1.62 8.56 -47.11
N ASP A 348 1.97 8.56 -48.39
CA ASP A 348 1.19 7.89 -49.46
C ASP A 348 1.77 6.54 -49.95
N ASP A 349 3.02 6.20 -49.61
CA ASP A 349 3.73 5.04 -50.19
C ASP A 349 4.74 4.48 -49.18
N ASN A 350 4.26 3.50 -48.39
CA ASN A 350 4.88 2.95 -47.17
C ASN A 350 4.90 3.98 -46.01
N PRO A 351 3.72 4.32 -45.44
CA PRO A 351 3.62 5.20 -44.28
C PRO A 351 3.99 4.49 -42.97
N THR A 352 3.94 3.16 -42.92
CA THR A 352 4.10 2.35 -41.69
C THR A 352 5.31 1.43 -41.79
N GLU A 353 6.12 1.41 -40.73
CA GLU A 353 7.17 0.40 -40.51
C GLU A 353 7.00 -0.21 -39.11
N THR A 354 7.25 -1.51 -38.95
CA THR A 354 7.30 -2.19 -37.64
C THR A 354 8.73 -2.71 -37.38
N LEU A 355 9.32 -2.27 -36.27
CA LEU A 355 10.71 -2.51 -35.90
C LEU A 355 10.84 -3.41 -34.66
N PHE A 356 12.06 -3.92 -34.43
CA PHE A 356 12.43 -4.72 -33.26
C PHE A 356 11.49 -5.92 -33.00
N ASN A 357 11.01 -6.58 -34.06
CA ASN A 357 10.12 -7.75 -34.00
C ASN A 357 8.84 -7.49 -33.18
N GLY A 358 8.09 -6.45 -33.52
CA GLY A 358 6.86 -6.03 -32.84
C GLY A 358 7.07 -4.97 -31.75
N GLY A 359 8.31 -4.71 -31.34
CA GLY A 359 8.62 -3.75 -30.28
C GLY A 359 8.06 -2.33 -30.52
N ILE A 360 8.06 -1.83 -31.76
CA ILE A 360 7.40 -0.57 -32.12
C ILE A 360 6.91 -0.56 -33.58
N ARG A 361 5.67 -0.12 -33.80
CA ARG A 361 5.14 0.29 -35.09
C ARG A 361 5.05 1.82 -35.13
N VAL A 362 5.45 2.42 -36.25
CA VAL A 362 5.37 3.86 -36.48
C VAL A 362 4.66 4.10 -37.81
N THR A 363 3.54 4.80 -37.78
CA THR A 363 2.78 5.21 -38.97
C THR A 363 2.89 6.72 -39.15
N LEU A 364 3.49 7.18 -40.25
CA LEU A 364 3.54 8.59 -40.65
C LEU A 364 2.19 9.00 -41.24
N LYS A 365 1.45 9.86 -40.53
CA LYS A 365 0.11 10.32 -40.90
C LYS A 365 0.11 11.64 -41.69
N ASP A 366 1.07 12.52 -41.41
CA ASP A 366 1.16 13.87 -41.99
C ASP A 366 2.57 14.47 -41.78
N THR A 367 2.99 15.46 -42.58
CA THR A 367 4.14 16.32 -42.26
C THR A 367 3.82 17.79 -42.50
N PHE A 368 4.31 18.67 -41.63
CA PHE A 368 3.87 20.05 -41.53
C PHE A 368 5.04 21.03 -41.44
N ILE A 369 4.92 22.18 -42.13
CA ILE A 369 5.86 23.30 -42.03
C ILE A 369 5.13 24.51 -41.43
N GLY A 370 5.48 24.85 -40.18
CA GLY A 370 4.89 25.93 -39.41
C GLY A 370 5.31 27.34 -39.87
N ILE A 371 4.53 28.34 -39.43
CA ILE A 371 4.70 29.77 -39.76
C ILE A 371 5.92 30.35 -39.01
N GLY A 372 7.10 29.93 -39.44
CA GLY A 372 8.38 30.18 -38.79
C GLY A 372 9.52 29.27 -39.27
N GLY A 373 9.24 28.24 -40.08
CA GLY A 373 10.23 27.29 -40.58
C GLY A 373 10.51 26.11 -39.65
N THR A 374 9.75 25.96 -38.56
CA THR A 374 9.69 24.74 -37.76
C THR A 374 8.99 23.65 -38.58
N THR A 375 9.65 22.51 -38.79
CA THR A 375 9.08 21.36 -39.49
C THR A 375 8.78 20.25 -38.49
N SER A 376 7.64 19.57 -38.66
CA SER A 376 7.14 18.58 -37.70
C SER A 376 6.48 17.41 -38.44
N VAL A 377 6.59 16.20 -37.91
CA VAL A 377 5.80 15.03 -38.38
C VAL A 377 4.59 14.83 -37.49
N LYS A 378 3.52 14.27 -38.04
CA LYS A 378 2.45 13.61 -37.27
C LYS A 378 2.65 12.10 -37.40
N VAL A 379 2.87 11.42 -36.28
CA VAL A 379 2.99 9.96 -36.23
C VAL A 379 1.97 9.36 -35.29
N GLU A 380 1.44 8.21 -35.67
CA GLU A 380 0.78 7.27 -34.79
C GLU A 380 1.79 6.19 -34.39
N VAL A 381 1.72 5.74 -33.15
CA VAL A 381 2.74 4.85 -32.56
C VAL A 381 2.07 3.77 -31.72
N GLN A 382 2.36 2.51 -32.02
CA GLN A 382 2.07 1.38 -31.14
C GLN A 382 3.38 0.72 -30.68
N THR A 383 3.45 0.24 -29.45
CA THR A 383 4.62 -0.50 -28.92
C THR A 383 4.21 -1.86 -28.35
N ASP A 384 5.20 -2.75 -28.21
CA ASP A 384 5.05 -4.04 -27.52
C ASP A 384 4.00 -4.96 -28.17
N ILE A 385 3.95 -4.93 -29.52
CA ILE A 385 2.94 -5.58 -30.34
C ILE A 385 3.13 -7.10 -30.32
N SER A 386 2.02 -7.80 -30.11
CA SER A 386 1.95 -9.25 -30.01
C SER A 386 0.59 -9.74 -30.55
N TYR A 387 0.46 -11.06 -30.72
CA TYR A 387 -0.69 -11.70 -31.35
C TYR A 387 -1.31 -12.75 -30.41
N ILE A 388 -2.60 -12.98 -30.59
CA ILE A 388 -3.33 -14.13 -30.08
C ILE A 388 -3.86 -14.85 -31.32
N GLU A 389 -3.42 -16.08 -31.58
CA GLU A 389 -3.81 -16.86 -32.76
C GLU A 389 -4.77 -17.99 -32.35
N ASP A 390 -5.76 -18.33 -33.19
CA ASP A 390 -6.75 -19.38 -32.92
C ASP A 390 -6.10 -20.77 -32.91
N GLY A 391 -6.30 -21.52 -31.82
CA GLY A 391 -5.69 -22.83 -31.62
C GLY A 391 -4.27 -22.80 -31.05
N ASP A 392 -3.74 -21.62 -30.69
CA ASP A 392 -2.39 -21.46 -30.15
C ASP A 392 -2.38 -21.18 -28.62
N GLU A 393 -1.23 -21.35 -27.97
CA GLU A 393 -1.12 -21.33 -26.50
C GLU A 393 -1.01 -19.91 -25.93
N PHE A 394 -2.11 -19.41 -25.34
CA PHE A 394 -2.23 -18.01 -24.87
C PHE A 394 -1.66 -17.77 -23.47
N ILE A 395 -1.81 -18.75 -22.58
CA ILE A 395 -1.15 -18.84 -21.27
C ILE A 395 -0.69 -20.30 -21.06
N PRO A 396 0.33 -20.56 -20.22
CA PRO A 396 0.94 -21.89 -20.12
C PRO A 396 -0.07 -23.01 -19.81
N GLY A 397 -0.20 -23.96 -20.73
CA GLY A 397 -1.14 -25.08 -20.64
C GLY A 397 -2.56 -24.81 -21.19
N TRP A 398 -2.85 -23.62 -21.72
CA TRP A 398 -4.19 -23.26 -22.22
C TRP A 398 -4.16 -22.71 -23.65
N ILE A 399 -4.96 -23.32 -24.51
CA ILE A 399 -5.16 -22.94 -25.91
C ILE A 399 -6.26 -21.86 -25.97
N ALA A 400 -6.05 -20.81 -26.77
CA ALA A 400 -7.09 -19.83 -27.06
C ALA A 400 -7.90 -20.17 -28.31
N HIS A 401 -9.21 -19.92 -28.24
CA HIS A 401 -10.12 -20.08 -29.37
C HIS A 401 -10.90 -18.79 -29.66
N LEU A 402 -10.98 -18.41 -30.94
CA LEU A 402 -11.38 -17.06 -31.38
C LEU A 402 -12.64 -17.05 -32.26
N GLY A 403 -13.72 -16.45 -31.73
CA GLY A 403 -15.01 -16.30 -32.41
C GLY A 403 -15.09 -15.16 -33.42
N ILE A 404 -14.14 -15.05 -34.37
CA ILE A 404 -14.05 -13.88 -35.25
C ILE A 404 -15.09 -13.94 -36.39
N SER A 405 -15.78 -12.82 -36.62
CA SER A 405 -16.63 -12.62 -37.79
C SER A 405 -16.84 -11.14 -38.08
N GLY A 406 -16.86 -10.77 -39.37
CA GLY A 406 -17.14 -9.39 -39.79
C GLY A 406 -16.08 -8.35 -39.42
N GLY A 407 -14.86 -8.77 -39.07
CA GLY A 407 -13.81 -7.89 -38.53
C GLY A 407 -13.91 -7.66 -37.01
N LYS A 408 -14.65 -8.53 -36.30
CA LYS A 408 -14.90 -8.42 -34.86
C LYS A 408 -14.73 -9.74 -34.12
N LEU A 409 -14.31 -9.68 -32.86
CA LEU A 409 -14.28 -10.83 -31.96
C LEU A 409 -15.64 -10.99 -31.27
N ASN A 410 -16.41 -12.04 -31.60
CA ASN A 410 -17.76 -12.25 -31.07
C ASN A 410 -17.77 -13.13 -29.81
N TRP A 411 -16.78 -13.99 -29.64
CA TRP A 411 -16.54 -14.77 -28.42
C TRP A 411 -15.04 -15.13 -28.32
N PHE A 412 -14.59 -15.48 -27.11
CA PHE A 412 -13.25 -15.97 -26.82
C PHE A 412 -13.35 -17.12 -25.82
N ALA A 413 -12.54 -18.15 -25.97
CA ALA A 413 -12.47 -19.25 -25.00
C ALA A 413 -11.03 -19.70 -24.72
N LEU A 414 -10.81 -20.30 -23.54
CA LEU A 414 -9.63 -21.08 -23.20
C LEU A 414 -10.02 -22.55 -23.01
N GLU A 415 -9.24 -23.45 -23.61
CA GLU A 415 -9.33 -24.92 -23.42
C GLU A 415 -7.99 -25.45 -22.87
N ASN A 416 -8.01 -26.42 -21.96
CA ASN A 416 -6.77 -27.02 -21.45
C ASN A 416 -6.09 -27.87 -22.52
N LYS A 417 -4.78 -27.69 -22.69
CA LYS A 417 -3.97 -28.31 -23.74
C LYS A 417 -3.78 -29.83 -23.55
N GLU A 418 -3.72 -30.26 -22.29
CA GLU A 418 -3.57 -31.65 -21.85
C GLU A 418 -4.41 -31.86 -20.58
N GLU A 419 -4.75 -33.12 -20.28
CA GLU A 419 -5.47 -33.53 -19.08
C GLU A 419 -4.73 -33.07 -17.80
N LEU A 420 -5.47 -32.49 -16.85
CA LEU A 420 -4.91 -31.86 -15.65
C LEU A 420 -4.92 -32.84 -14.47
N GLU A 421 -3.74 -33.21 -13.93
CA GLU A 421 -3.62 -34.05 -12.73
C GLU A 421 -2.95 -33.30 -11.56
N GLY A 422 -3.53 -33.38 -10.37
CA GLY A 422 -2.95 -32.82 -9.15
C GLY A 422 -3.80 -33.04 -7.89
N LYS A 423 -3.23 -32.77 -6.71
CA LYS A 423 -4.03 -32.53 -5.48
C LYS A 423 -4.64 -31.13 -5.48
N GLU A 424 -3.87 -30.17 -6.00
CA GLU A 424 -4.30 -28.84 -6.41
C GLU A 424 -4.22 -28.78 -7.94
N VAL A 425 -5.35 -28.64 -8.64
CA VAL A 425 -5.45 -28.47 -10.11
C VAL A 425 -5.77 -27.01 -10.41
N LYS A 426 -4.96 -26.32 -11.23
CA LYS A 426 -5.13 -24.88 -11.48
C LYS A 426 -5.87 -24.60 -12.78
N LEU A 427 -6.93 -23.81 -12.70
CA LEU A 427 -7.73 -23.38 -13.86
C LEU A 427 -7.29 -21.98 -14.29
N PHE A 428 -6.64 -21.88 -15.46
CA PHE A 428 -6.28 -20.62 -16.15
C PHE A 428 -5.80 -19.48 -15.23
N ASP A 429 -4.90 -19.83 -14.29
CA ASP A 429 -4.30 -18.95 -13.26
C ASP A 429 -5.30 -18.11 -12.41
N THR A 430 -6.57 -18.53 -12.39
CA THR A 430 -7.70 -17.83 -11.78
C THR A 430 -8.33 -18.63 -10.63
N TYR A 431 -8.54 -19.93 -10.79
CA TYR A 431 -9.05 -20.83 -9.74
C TYR A 431 -8.08 -21.97 -9.43
N VAL A 432 -8.28 -22.61 -8.28
CA VAL A 432 -7.75 -23.93 -7.94
C VAL A 432 -8.92 -24.88 -7.67
N MET A 433 -8.75 -26.14 -8.06
CA MET A 433 -9.61 -27.24 -7.64
C MET A 433 -8.81 -28.17 -6.75
N ASP A 434 -9.37 -28.56 -5.62
CA ASP A 434 -8.83 -29.57 -4.73
C ASP A 434 -9.95 -30.40 -4.09
N TYR A 435 -9.64 -31.60 -3.64
CA TYR A 435 -10.58 -32.44 -2.92
C TYR A 435 -10.48 -32.17 -1.42
N GLN A 436 -11.60 -31.85 -0.77
CA GLN A 436 -11.68 -31.61 0.67
C GLN A 436 -12.75 -32.51 1.31
N ALA A 437 -12.47 -33.00 2.53
CA ALA A 437 -13.40 -33.83 3.30
C ALA A 437 -13.33 -33.55 4.81
N ASP A 438 -14.47 -33.22 5.40
CA ASP A 438 -14.62 -32.87 6.82
C ASP A 438 -15.08 -34.10 7.63
N ILE A 439 -14.11 -34.84 8.19
CA ILE A 439 -14.34 -36.16 8.82
C ILE A 439 -14.61 -36.04 10.33
N MET A 440 -15.81 -36.46 10.75
CA MET A 440 -16.31 -36.37 12.13
C MET A 440 -16.36 -37.74 12.82
N LYS A 441 -15.34 -38.08 13.63
CA LYS A 441 -15.24 -39.37 14.37
C LYS A 441 -15.80 -39.28 15.80
N LYS A 442 -16.60 -40.26 16.24
CA LYS A 442 -17.20 -40.34 17.58
C LYS A 442 -17.28 -41.77 18.12
N LYS A 443 -16.67 -42.03 19.28
CA LYS A 443 -16.75 -43.33 19.97
C LYS A 443 -18.03 -43.50 20.77
N ASN A 444 -18.71 -44.64 20.63
CA ASN A 444 -19.87 -45.02 21.43
C ASN A 444 -19.43 -45.72 22.74
N PRO A 445 -19.83 -45.22 23.92
CA PRO A 445 -19.49 -45.85 25.21
C PRO A 445 -20.12 -47.22 25.46
N SER A 446 -21.04 -47.68 24.60
CA SER A 446 -21.90 -48.86 24.85
C SER A 446 -21.36 -50.16 24.24
N ASP A 447 -20.64 -50.07 23.13
CA ASP A 447 -20.10 -51.18 22.32
C ASP A 447 -18.59 -51.01 22.01
N ASP A 448 -18.00 -49.90 22.48
CA ASP A 448 -16.62 -49.47 22.21
C ASP A 448 -16.29 -49.21 20.73
N LYS A 449 -17.30 -49.12 19.84
CA LYS A 449 -17.11 -48.82 18.41
C LYS A 449 -16.97 -47.33 18.13
N THR A 450 -16.17 -46.99 17.13
CA THR A 450 -16.11 -45.63 16.56
C THR A 450 -17.05 -45.54 15.38
N TYR A 451 -17.92 -44.55 15.42
CA TYR A 451 -18.77 -44.13 14.30
C TYR A 451 -18.13 -42.91 13.64
N ALA A 452 -18.29 -42.77 12.33
CA ALA A 452 -17.83 -41.59 11.60
C ALA A 452 -18.94 -41.04 10.71
N ALA A 453 -18.96 -39.72 10.57
CA ALA A 453 -19.66 -38.99 9.53
C ALA A 453 -18.63 -38.23 8.68
N MET A 454 -18.99 -37.85 7.46
CA MET A 454 -18.15 -37.08 6.55
C MET A 454 -19.03 -36.24 5.63
N GLU A 455 -18.52 -35.08 5.25
CA GLU A 455 -18.99 -34.23 4.17
C GLU A 455 -17.77 -33.99 3.26
N ALA A 456 -17.91 -34.06 1.94
CA ALA A 456 -16.77 -33.95 1.01
C ALA A 456 -17.15 -33.38 -0.35
N TRP A 457 -16.22 -32.64 -0.95
CA TRP A 457 -16.39 -31.86 -2.18
C TRP A 457 -15.10 -31.88 -3.01
N VAL A 458 -15.25 -31.62 -4.31
CA VAL A 458 -14.19 -31.00 -5.11
C VAL A 458 -14.47 -29.51 -5.12
N VAL A 459 -13.70 -28.75 -4.35
CA VAL A 459 -13.88 -27.31 -4.20
C VAL A 459 -13.32 -26.55 -5.41
N ILE A 460 -13.75 -25.30 -5.62
CA ILE A 460 -13.30 -24.47 -6.77
C ILE A 460 -12.87 -23.06 -6.32
N ASP A 461 -11.95 -23.01 -5.35
CA ASP A 461 -11.46 -21.80 -4.69
C ASP A 461 -10.81 -20.76 -5.65
N PRO A 462 -11.02 -19.44 -5.49
CA PRO A 462 -10.29 -18.42 -6.24
C PRO A 462 -8.80 -18.37 -5.85
N LEU A 463 -7.91 -18.62 -6.81
CA LEU A 463 -6.46 -18.78 -6.62
C LEU A 463 -5.77 -17.56 -5.96
N LYS A 464 -6.40 -16.37 -6.03
CA LYS A 464 -5.88 -15.13 -5.45
C LYS A 464 -7.03 -14.28 -4.85
N PRO A 465 -6.97 -13.89 -3.56
CA PRO A 465 -7.98 -13.04 -2.94
C PRO A 465 -7.99 -11.61 -3.53
N LYS A 466 -9.18 -11.06 -3.77
CA LYS A 466 -9.39 -9.74 -4.40
C LYS A 466 -9.95 -8.77 -3.36
N TYR A 467 -9.04 -8.09 -2.65
CA TYR A 467 -9.42 -7.20 -1.54
C TYR A 467 -9.95 -5.83 -1.97
N THR A 468 -11.23 -5.58 -1.74
CA THR A 468 -11.79 -4.22 -1.66
C THR A 468 -11.46 -3.61 -0.30
N THR A 469 -11.18 -2.30 -0.24
CA THR A 469 -10.79 -1.61 1.00
C THR A 469 -11.55 -0.31 1.22
N GLU A 470 -12.06 -0.10 2.42
CA GLU A 470 -12.80 1.09 2.81
C GLU A 470 -12.12 1.75 4.02
N THR A 471 -12.20 3.09 4.12
CA THR A 471 -11.66 3.85 5.25
C THR A 471 -12.83 4.38 6.08
N LEU A 472 -12.92 3.95 7.33
CA LEU A 472 -14.02 4.23 8.23
C LEU A 472 -13.55 5.07 9.43
N SER A 473 -14.40 6.03 9.81
CA SER A 473 -14.32 6.86 11.01
C SER A 473 -15.43 6.49 12.00
N ALA A 474 -15.35 7.01 13.22
CA ALA A 474 -16.45 6.88 14.18
C ALA A 474 -17.69 7.62 13.66
N GLY A 475 -18.83 6.92 13.62
CA GLY A 475 -20.09 7.35 13.01
C GLY A 475 -20.44 6.66 11.69
N ASP A 476 -19.47 6.06 11.00
CA ASP A 476 -19.70 5.38 9.72
C ASP A 476 -20.33 3.98 9.90
N THR A 477 -20.83 3.39 8.82
CA THR A 477 -21.52 2.09 8.84
C THR A 477 -20.87 1.04 7.95
N LEU A 478 -20.71 -0.18 8.47
CA LEU A 478 -20.18 -1.34 7.75
C LEU A 478 -21.10 -2.55 7.97
N GLU A 479 -21.63 -3.13 6.89
CA GLU A 479 -22.45 -4.36 6.91
C GLU A 479 -23.61 -4.34 7.94
N GLY A 480 -24.25 -3.17 8.11
CA GLY A 480 -25.37 -2.97 9.04
C GLY A 480 -24.96 -2.60 10.48
N TRP A 481 -23.66 -2.62 10.81
CA TRP A 481 -23.12 -2.11 12.06
C TRP A 481 -22.71 -0.64 11.93
N THR A 482 -22.64 0.07 13.07
CA THR A 482 -22.10 1.45 13.14
C THR A 482 -20.82 1.45 13.97
N ILE A 483 -19.81 2.20 13.53
CA ILE A 483 -18.54 2.35 14.24
C ILE A 483 -18.72 3.37 15.38
N ASP A 484 -18.93 2.90 16.61
CA ASP A 484 -19.21 3.77 17.77
C ASP A 484 -17.97 4.57 18.23
N GLU A 485 -16.82 3.91 18.38
CA GLU A 485 -15.54 4.57 18.68
C GLU A 485 -14.34 3.91 17.97
N ILE A 486 -13.23 4.66 17.86
CA ILE A 486 -11.93 4.17 17.37
C ILE A 486 -10.85 4.53 18.39
N THR A 487 -10.39 3.55 19.16
CA THR A 487 -9.37 3.74 20.21
C THR A 487 -7.95 3.73 19.63
N ALA A 488 -7.19 4.80 19.83
CA ALA A 488 -5.79 4.92 19.39
C ALA A 488 -4.88 5.54 20.47
N THR A 489 -3.66 5.02 20.60
CA THR A 489 -2.66 5.46 21.58
C THR A 489 -1.46 6.12 20.89
N ALA A 490 -1.00 7.26 21.40
CA ALA A 490 0.22 7.91 20.93
C ALA A 490 1.49 7.23 21.49
N ASP A 491 2.54 7.18 20.68
CA ASP A 491 3.87 6.67 21.02
C ASP A 491 4.93 7.60 20.38
N PRO A 492 5.69 8.40 21.15
CA PRO A 492 5.62 8.54 22.61
C PRO A 492 4.33 9.22 23.09
N ALA A 493 3.94 8.94 24.34
CA ALA A 493 2.73 9.49 24.95
C ALA A 493 2.88 10.97 25.41
N GLN A 494 4.10 11.49 25.52
CA GLN A 494 4.39 12.86 25.95
C GLN A 494 5.43 13.53 25.05
N ALA A 495 5.34 14.85 24.92
CA ALA A 495 6.27 15.68 24.13
C ALA A 495 6.78 16.87 24.94
N ALA A 496 8.00 17.32 24.65
CA ALA A 496 8.62 18.49 25.30
C ALA A 496 8.18 19.80 24.61
N VAL A 497 7.76 20.77 25.42
CA VAL A 497 7.32 22.10 24.99
C VAL A 497 8.30 23.15 25.51
N VAL A 498 8.96 23.87 24.59
CA VAL A 498 10.01 24.85 24.91
C VAL A 498 9.42 26.11 25.54
N SER A 499 9.94 26.50 26.69
CA SER A 499 9.58 27.73 27.39
C SER A 499 10.15 28.96 26.68
N LYS A 500 9.29 29.96 26.44
CA LYS A 500 9.71 31.21 25.82
C LYS A 500 10.37 32.14 26.83
N ILE A 501 11.68 32.37 26.69
CA ILE A 501 12.40 33.43 27.40
C ILE A 501 11.79 34.80 27.04
N THR A 502 11.45 35.60 28.07
CA THR A 502 10.88 36.95 27.90
C THR A 502 11.79 38.10 28.35
N THR A 503 12.88 37.80 29.06
CA THR A 503 13.84 38.77 29.60
C THR A 503 15.28 38.30 29.37
N PRO A 504 16.25 39.18 29.09
CA PRO A 504 17.66 38.80 29.04
C PRO A 504 18.10 38.17 30.37
N ILE A 505 18.81 37.05 30.29
CA ILE A 505 19.40 36.38 31.47
C ILE A 505 20.82 36.86 31.77
N THR A 506 21.44 37.63 30.87
CA THR A 506 22.77 38.21 31.04
C THR A 506 22.66 39.72 31.26
N VAL A 507 23.37 40.24 32.26
CA VAL A 507 23.39 41.64 32.71
C VAL A 507 24.82 42.08 33.04
N LEU A 508 25.06 43.39 33.14
CA LEU A 508 26.34 43.95 33.57
C LEU A 508 26.43 44.14 35.08
N ASP A 509 27.64 44.06 35.62
CA ASP A 509 27.93 44.34 37.03
C ASP A 509 27.47 45.74 37.46
N THR A 510 27.64 46.75 36.60
CA THR A 510 27.17 48.12 36.83
C THR A 510 25.65 48.20 36.94
N GLU A 511 24.90 47.45 36.13
CA GLU A 511 23.43 47.45 36.20
C GLU A 511 22.94 46.88 37.53
N VAL A 512 23.61 45.84 38.05
CA VAL A 512 23.32 45.24 39.36
C VAL A 512 23.74 46.18 40.51
N MET A 513 24.91 46.82 40.41
CA MET A 513 25.40 47.75 41.44
C MET A 513 24.61 49.08 41.48
N GLU A 514 24.08 49.55 40.36
CA GLU A 514 23.17 50.71 40.31
C GLU A 514 21.79 50.41 40.91
N GLN A 515 21.29 49.19 40.74
CA GLN A 515 20.07 48.72 41.43
C GLN A 515 20.31 48.54 42.94
N GLY A 516 21.49 48.06 43.31
CA GLY A 516 21.89 47.74 44.69
C GLY A 516 21.67 46.26 45.00
N LEU A 517 22.64 45.66 45.70
CA LEU A 517 22.64 44.23 46.06
C LEU A 517 21.41 43.86 46.91
N ASP A 518 20.92 44.80 47.72
CA ASP A 518 19.68 44.73 48.51
C ASP A 518 18.39 44.60 47.67
N LYS A 519 18.48 44.62 46.33
CA LYS A 519 17.35 44.51 45.40
C LYS A 519 17.51 43.37 44.38
N VAL A 520 18.51 42.51 44.56
CA VAL A 520 18.62 41.27 43.77
C VAL A 520 17.44 40.36 44.09
N ASP A 521 16.88 39.80 43.03
CA ASP A 521 15.59 39.09 42.90
C ASP A 521 15.72 37.69 42.28
N SER A 522 16.95 37.25 42.01
CA SER A 522 17.29 35.95 41.40
C SER A 522 18.66 35.48 41.88
N ASN A 523 18.96 34.20 41.67
CA ASN A 523 20.33 33.70 41.81
C ASN A 523 21.28 34.41 40.83
N LEU A 524 22.57 34.49 41.16
CA LEU A 524 23.59 35.13 40.31
C LEU A 524 24.70 34.16 39.90
N ILE A 525 25.11 34.21 38.63
CA ILE A 525 26.39 33.66 38.14
C ILE A 525 27.30 34.85 37.85
N LEU A 526 28.31 35.08 38.69
CA LEU A 526 29.26 36.18 38.54
C LEU A 526 30.43 35.74 37.67
N ILE A 527 30.65 36.41 36.53
CA ILE A 527 31.74 36.10 35.61
C ILE A 527 32.82 37.19 35.70
N GLY A 528 34.05 36.75 35.94
CA GLY A 528 35.22 37.60 36.12
C GLY A 528 35.54 37.90 37.59
N GLY A 529 36.84 37.99 37.89
CA GLY A 529 37.36 38.28 39.22
C GLY A 529 37.06 39.72 39.70
N PRO A 530 37.32 40.03 40.98
CA PRO A 530 36.95 41.31 41.61
C PRO A 530 37.70 42.53 41.05
N VAL A 531 38.76 42.32 40.26
CA VAL A 531 39.47 43.38 39.54
C VAL A 531 38.67 43.91 38.34
N VAL A 532 37.75 43.11 37.78
CA VAL A 532 36.99 43.43 36.56
C VAL A 532 35.46 43.38 36.72
N ASN A 533 34.96 42.72 37.77
CA ASN A 533 33.54 42.62 38.11
C ASN A 533 33.28 43.19 39.51
N SER A 534 32.53 44.30 39.55
CA SER A 534 32.22 45.09 40.74
C SER A 534 31.32 44.36 41.73
N VAL A 535 30.48 43.43 41.26
CA VAL A 535 29.67 42.56 42.13
C VAL A 535 30.54 41.48 42.76
N THR A 536 31.46 40.88 41.99
CA THR A 536 32.50 40.00 42.55
C THR A 536 33.36 40.74 43.59
N ALA A 537 33.70 42.02 43.36
CA ALA A 537 34.44 42.85 44.30
C ALA A 537 33.68 43.09 45.62
N ALA A 538 32.38 43.41 45.53
CA ALA A 538 31.54 43.63 46.71
C ALA A 538 31.31 42.34 47.52
N LEU A 539 31.34 41.18 46.88
CA LEU A 539 31.09 39.87 47.51
C LEU A 539 32.37 39.05 47.78
N ALA A 540 33.57 39.59 47.50
CA ALA A 540 34.84 38.85 47.58
C ALA A 540 35.11 38.22 48.96
N GLU A 541 34.78 38.92 50.04
CA GLU A 541 34.89 38.40 51.41
C GLU A 541 33.96 37.19 51.65
N LYS A 542 32.74 37.21 51.10
CA LYS A 542 31.75 36.12 51.25
C LYS A 542 32.10 34.91 50.38
N LEU A 543 32.67 35.18 49.22
CA LEU A 543 33.19 34.18 48.28
C LEU A 543 34.54 33.61 48.74
N GLU A 544 35.12 34.12 49.83
CA GLU A 544 36.43 33.73 50.36
C GLU A 544 37.52 33.80 49.26
N VAL A 545 37.55 34.88 48.47
CA VAL A 545 38.55 35.09 47.41
C VAL A 545 39.33 36.41 47.62
N PRO A 546 40.59 36.50 47.16
CA PRO A 546 41.37 37.74 47.26
C PRO A 546 40.71 38.90 46.51
N SER A 547 40.91 40.13 46.98
CA SER A 547 40.34 41.34 46.36
C SER A 547 41.14 41.88 45.17
N ASP A 548 42.38 41.41 44.97
CA ASP A 548 43.32 41.95 43.98
C ASP A 548 44.11 40.86 43.24
N TYR A 549 44.76 41.25 42.14
CA TYR A 549 45.44 40.36 41.22
C TYR A 549 46.62 39.60 41.84
N ASP A 550 47.41 40.25 42.70
CA ASP A 550 48.60 39.61 43.28
C ASP A 550 48.19 38.56 44.32
N GLY A 551 47.12 38.81 45.09
CA GLY A 551 46.50 37.80 45.95
C GLY A 551 45.93 36.60 45.18
N TRP A 552 45.15 36.84 44.11
CA TRP A 552 44.64 35.75 43.25
C TRP A 552 45.79 34.90 42.68
N LYS A 553 46.89 35.55 42.29
CA LYS A 553 48.08 34.91 41.75
C LYS A 553 48.87 34.10 42.79
N GLU A 554 48.90 34.53 44.05
CA GLU A 554 49.54 33.78 45.13
C GLU A 554 48.71 32.54 45.54
N GLU A 555 47.37 32.66 45.54
CA GLU A 555 46.45 31.58 45.96
C GLU A 555 46.13 30.56 44.86
N TYR A 556 45.89 31.02 43.62
CA TYR A 556 45.39 30.20 42.50
C TYR A 556 46.35 30.11 41.30
N GLY A 557 47.50 30.81 41.30
CA GLY A 557 48.44 30.77 40.18
C GLY A 557 47.96 31.57 38.96
N THR A 558 48.27 31.11 37.74
CA THR A 558 47.95 31.79 36.45
C THR A 558 47.71 30.79 35.32
N GLY A 559 47.00 31.19 34.27
CA GLY A 559 46.60 30.31 33.15
C GLY A 559 45.34 29.50 33.45
N ALA A 560 45.00 28.55 32.58
CA ALA A 560 43.79 27.71 32.72
C ALA A 560 43.62 27.07 34.11
N ASP A 561 44.71 26.61 34.72
CA ASP A 561 44.72 25.95 36.05
C ASP A 561 44.31 26.90 37.20
N SER A 562 44.31 28.23 36.96
CA SER A 562 43.84 29.24 37.93
C SER A 562 42.33 29.47 37.91
N GLY A 563 41.58 28.70 37.13
CA GLY A 563 40.12 28.75 37.09
C GLY A 563 39.49 28.22 38.38
N VAL A 564 38.55 29.00 38.93
CA VAL A 564 37.83 28.72 40.17
C VAL A 564 36.33 28.83 39.92
N VAL A 565 35.60 27.80 40.33
CA VAL A 565 34.14 27.87 40.48
C VAL A 565 33.80 27.70 41.96
N LYS A 566 33.14 28.70 42.56
CA LYS A 566 32.64 28.65 43.94
C LYS A 566 31.12 28.84 43.96
N TYR A 567 30.46 28.24 44.95
CA TYR A 567 29.01 28.31 45.13
C TYR A 567 28.66 28.67 46.57
N ILE A 568 27.74 29.61 46.74
CA ILE A 568 27.06 29.95 47.98
C ILE A 568 25.57 29.75 47.74
N ALA A 569 24.92 28.87 48.53
CA ALA A 569 23.50 28.55 48.35
C ALA A 569 22.57 29.73 48.70
N GLU A 570 22.89 30.48 49.76
CA GLU A 570 22.16 31.67 50.19
C GLU A 570 23.15 32.76 50.60
N CYS A 571 23.12 33.93 49.96
CA CYS A 571 23.98 35.06 50.28
C CYS A 571 23.13 36.22 50.84
N GLY A 572 23.31 36.51 52.14
CA GLY A 572 22.51 37.52 52.85
C GLY A 572 22.66 38.94 52.30
N ASP A 573 23.78 39.25 51.63
CA ASP A 573 24.03 40.56 51.01
C ASP A 573 23.26 40.74 49.68
N ILE A 574 22.72 39.66 49.09
CA ILE A 574 21.80 39.67 47.95
C ILE A 574 20.46 39.01 48.28
N ASN A 575 19.80 39.46 49.35
CA ASN A 575 18.47 39.01 49.79
C ASN A 575 18.31 37.51 50.09
N GLY A 576 19.42 36.76 50.27
CA GLY A 576 19.40 35.32 50.48
C GLY A 576 19.37 34.48 49.20
N TYR A 577 19.42 35.10 48.02
CA TYR A 577 19.64 34.36 46.77
C TYR A 577 21.07 33.79 46.72
N GLY A 578 21.25 32.72 45.94
CA GLY A 578 22.54 32.06 45.82
C GLY A 578 23.47 32.73 44.80
N VAL A 579 24.78 32.48 44.94
CA VAL A 579 25.84 33.02 44.08
C VAL A 579 26.73 31.88 43.59
N VAL A 580 26.96 31.81 42.29
CA VAL A 580 28.05 31.03 41.69
C VAL A 580 29.08 32.01 41.13
N LEU A 581 30.32 31.93 41.61
CA LEU A 581 31.46 32.66 41.03
C LEU A 581 32.12 31.81 39.95
N VAL A 582 32.44 32.43 38.82
CA VAL A 582 33.19 31.87 37.69
C VAL A 582 34.32 32.85 37.35
N ALA A 583 35.52 32.59 37.86
CA ALA A 583 36.66 33.50 37.73
C ALA A 583 37.99 32.75 37.80
N GLY A 584 39.04 33.35 37.26
CA GLY A 584 40.43 32.95 37.54
C GLY A 584 41.33 34.18 37.62
N THR A 585 42.60 33.98 37.96
CA THR A 585 43.60 35.06 38.04
C THR A 585 43.74 35.84 36.73
N ASP A 586 43.47 35.18 35.60
CA ASP A 586 43.41 35.79 34.29
C ASP A 586 42.24 35.24 33.45
N ARG A 587 42.12 35.77 32.22
CA ARG A 587 41.11 35.41 31.23
C ARG A 587 41.11 33.93 30.83
N GLU A 588 42.25 33.25 30.91
CA GLU A 588 42.37 31.83 30.54
C GLU A 588 41.82 30.95 31.67
N GLY A 589 42.14 31.28 32.92
CA GLY A 589 41.51 30.67 34.10
C GLY A 589 40.00 30.93 34.16
N THR A 590 39.55 32.15 33.85
CA THR A 590 38.11 32.49 33.82
C THR A 590 37.37 31.67 32.74
N ALA A 591 37.94 31.54 31.54
CA ALA A 591 37.37 30.70 30.48
C ALA A 591 37.37 29.20 30.84
N ALA A 592 38.40 28.70 31.53
CA ALA A 592 38.45 27.32 32.01
C ALA A 592 37.37 27.04 33.07
N ALA A 593 37.14 27.97 34.01
CA ALA A 593 36.07 27.90 34.99
C ALA A 593 34.68 27.92 34.33
N ALA A 594 34.48 28.77 33.32
CA ALA A 594 33.22 28.84 32.57
C ALA A 594 32.93 27.54 31.80
N LYS A 595 33.96 26.95 31.18
CA LYS A 595 33.85 25.65 30.50
C LYS A 595 33.44 24.53 31.45
N ALA A 596 34.01 24.51 32.66
CA ALA A 596 33.65 23.54 33.69
C ALA A 596 32.17 23.67 34.10
N LEU A 597 31.68 24.90 34.30
CA LEU A 597 30.26 25.12 34.60
C LEU A 597 29.35 24.69 33.45
N MET A 598 29.73 24.90 32.19
CA MET A 598 28.95 24.43 31.03
C MET A 598 28.89 22.91 30.93
N GLU A 599 30.00 22.20 31.16
CA GLU A 599 30.01 20.73 31.18
C GLU A 599 29.19 20.17 32.37
N TYR A 600 29.16 20.88 33.51
CA TYR A 600 28.26 20.57 34.62
C TYR A 600 26.78 20.77 34.24
N LEU A 601 26.42 21.91 33.63
CA LEU A 601 25.05 22.19 33.17
C LEU A 601 24.56 21.16 32.13
N ALA A 602 25.43 20.73 31.22
CA ALA A 602 25.13 19.68 30.24
C ALA A 602 24.85 18.31 30.91
N GLY A 603 25.31 18.09 32.14
CA GLY A 603 24.98 16.92 32.96
C GLY A 603 23.66 17.03 33.74
N LEU A 604 22.99 18.19 33.71
CA LEU A 604 21.72 18.44 34.42
C LEU A 604 20.49 18.51 33.49
N SER A 605 20.66 18.44 32.17
CA SER A 605 19.62 18.76 31.16
C SER A 605 18.42 17.82 31.14
#